data_AF-A0A948N7V7-F1
#
_entry.id   AF-A0A948N7V7-F1
#
_cell.length_a   1.000
_cell.length_b   1.000
_cell.length_c   1.000
_cell.angle_alpha   90.00
_cell.angle_beta   90.00
_cell.angle_gamma   90.00
#
_symmetry.space_group_name_H-M   'P 1'
#
loop_
_entity.id
_entity.type
_entity.pdbx_description
1 polymer ?
#
loop_
_entity_poly.entity_id
_entity_poly.type
_entity_poly.pdbx_seq_one_letter_code
_entity_poly.pdbx_strand_id
1 'polypeptide(L)'
;MRVTGLSGDLAWWRETRDSPDADPAALRELLERLQAWKTQHDADRAQQPGPFLKMVWDGIFADDDNDAGEAIAEIEKALAAR
;
A
#
# COMPACT_ATOMS: atom_id res chain seq x y z
N MET A 1 15.82 10.91 7.50
CA MET A 1 14.56 10.59 8.19
C MET A 1 13.77 9.73 7.20
N ARG A 2 13.65 8.41 7.42
CA ARG A 2 12.81 7.57 6.55
C ARG A 2 11.39 8.14 6.66
N VAL A 3 10.77 8.47 5.53
CA VAL A 3 9.39 8.97 5.52
C VAL A 3 8.53 7.85 6.08
N THR A 4 8.11 7.98 7.34
CA THR A 4 7.24 7.02 8.02
C THR A 4 5.82 7.24 7.51
N GLY A 5 5.34 6.36 6.62
CA GLY A 5 3.99 6.40 6.06
C GLY A 5 3.90 5.78 4.66
N LEU A 6 2.66 5.56 4.18
CA LEU A 6 2.36 4.90 2.90
C LEU A 6 3.20 5.44 1.74
N SER A 7 3.31 6.75 1.59
CA SER A 7 4.05 7.37 0.48
C SER A 7 5.55 7.02 0.51
N GLY A 8 6.14 6.84 1.69
CA GLY A 8 7.54 6.42 1.83
C GLY A 8 7.74 4.94 1.47
N ASP A 9 6.80 4.10 1.90
CA ASP A 9 6.76 2.67 1.57
C ASP A 9 6.58 2.46 0.04
N LEU A 10 5.67 3.22 -0.59
CA LEU A 10 5.46 3.19 -2.04
C LEU A 10 6.63 3.75 -2.84
N ALA A 11 7.29 4.82 -2.37
CA ALA A 11 8.48 5.37 -3.01
C ALA A 11 9.63 4.34 -2.98
N TRP A 12 9.87 3.73 -1.82
CA TRP A 12 10.88 2.69 -1.68
C TRP A 12 10.58 1.48 -2.57
N TRP A 13 9.31 1.05 -2.66
CA TRP A 13 8.91 -0.02 -3.57
C TRP A 13 9.28 0.32 -5.03
N ARG A 14 8.89 1.50 -5.50
CA ARG A 14 9.17 1.94 -6.88
C ARG A 14 10.66 1.99 -7.19
N GLU A 15 11.51 2.35 -6.22
CA GLU A 15 12.96 2.35 -6.37
C GLU A 15 13.57 0.95 -6.38
N THR A 16 12.95 -0.01 -5.68
CA THR A 16 13.52 -1.35 -5.46
C THR A 16 12.95 -2.43 -6.38
N ARG A 17 11.77 -2.24 -6.95
CA ARG A 17 11.07 -3.26 -7.76
C ARG A 17 11.81 -3.71 -9.02
N ASP A 18 12.57 -2.81 -9.64
CA ASP A 18 13.37 -3.08 -10.83
C ASP A 18 14.75 -3.66 -10.47
N SER A 19 15.07 -3.76 -9.18
CA SER A 19 16.35 -4.26 -8.71
C SER A 19 16.31 -5.79 -8.58
N PRO A 20 17.18 -6.53 -9.31
CA PRO A 20 17.20 -7.99 -9.27
C PRO A 20 17.55 -8.56 -7.87
N ASP A 21 18.24 -7.76 -7.05
CA ASP A 21 18.68 -8.09 -5.69
C ASP A 21 17.74 -7.57 -4.58
N ALA A 22 16.51 -7.16 -4.91
CA ALA A 22 15.55 -6.73 -3.88
C ALA A 22 15.41 -7.85 -2.81
N ASP A 23 15.70 -7.53 -1.55
CA ASP A 23 15.71 -8.53 -0.47
C ASP A 23 14.28 -9.08 -0.25
N PRO A 24 14.04 -10.40 -0.42
CA PRO A 24 12.72 -10.98 -0.23
C PRO A 24 12.17 -10.81 1.20
N ALA A 25 13.02 -10.66 2.22
CA ALA A 25 12.57 -10.36 3.57
C ALA A 25 12.03 -8.93 3.66
N ALA A 26 12.74 -7.96 3.08
CA ALA A 26 12.30 -6.56 3.04
C ALA A 26 11.00 -6.39 2.23
N LEU A 27 10.84 -7.14 1.13
CA LEU A 27 9.60 -7.15 0.35
C LEU A 27 8.42 -7.73 1.14
N ARG A 28 8.65 -8.78 1.95
CA ARG A 28 7.62 -9.31 2.86
C ARG A 28 7.24 -8.30 3.93
N GLU A 29 8.21 -7.66 4.57
CA GLU A 29 7.92 -6.61 5.57
C GLU A 29 7.13 -5.45 4.96
N LEU A 30 7.47 -5.03 3.74
CA LEU A 30 6.72 -4.01 3.02
C LEU A 30 5.29 -4.48 2.73
N LEU A 31 5.13 -5.71 2.23
CA LEU A 31 3.82 -6.28 1.93
C LEU A 31 2.91 -6.28 3.17
N GLU A 32 3.43 -6.71 4.31
CA GLU A 32 2.69 -6.70 5.58
C GLU A 32 2.25 -5.29 5.99
N ARG A 33 3.12 -4.28 5.80
CA ARG A 33 2.77 -2.87 6.09
C ARG A 33 1.69 -2.33 5.17
N LEU A 34 1.79 -2.60 3.86
CA LEU A 34 0.79 -2.15 2.89
C LEU A 34 -0.56 -2.84 3.12
N GLN A 35 -0.57 -4.13 3.42
CA GLN A 35 -1.79 -4.87 3.78
C GLN A 35 -2.41 -4.36 5.09
N ALA A 36 -1.58 -4.06 6.10
CA ALA A 36 -2.05 -3.48 7.36
C ALA A 36 -2.67 -2.09 7.14
N TRP A 37 -2.02 -1.25 6.33
CA TRP A 37 -2.56 0.06 5.95
C TRP A 37 -3.92 -0.08 5.24
N LYS A 38 -4.03 -0.97 4.24
CA LYS A 38 -5.27 -1.16 3.48
C LYS A 38 -6.40 -1.67 4.38
N THR A 39 -6.11 -2.60 5.27
CA THR A 39 -7.07 -3.12 6.25
C THR A 39 -7.59 -2.00 7.16
N GLN A 40 -6.71 -1.13 7.65
CA GLN A 40 -7.11 0.02 8.47
C GLN A 40 -7.92 1.03 7.64
N HIS A 41 -7.47 1.36 6.43
CA HIS A 41 -8.17 2.26 5.52
C HIS A 41 -9.60 1.78 5.21
N ASP A 42 -9.78 0.49 4.92
CA ASP A 42 -11.10 -0.10 4.67
C ASP A 42 -11.99 -0.09 5.92
N ALA A 43 -11.42 -0.32 7.10
CA ALA A 43 -12.14 -0.21 8.36
C ALA A 43 -12.59 1.23 8.63
N ASP A 44 -11.71 2.21 8.42
CA ASP A 44 -12.00 3.64 8.59
C ASP A 44 -13.05 4.10 7.57
N ARG A 45 -12.95 3.63 6.32
CA ARG A 45 -13.95 3.85 5.26
C ARG A 45 -15.32 3.28 5.65
N ALA A 46 -15.35 2.10 6.27
CA ALA A 46 -16.59 1.46 6.72
C ALA A 46 -17.24 2.19 7.91
N GLN A 47 -16.45 2.91 8.70
CA GLN A 47 -16.94 3.70 9.84
C GLN A 47 -17.47 5.09 9.44
N GLN A 48 -17.31 5.52 8.18
CA GLN A 48 -17.78 6.84 7.74
C GLN A 48 -19.31 6.95 7.83
N PRO A 49 -19.86 7.92 8.58
CA PRO A 49 -21.30 8.02 8.80
C PRO A 49 -21.99 8.66 7.58
N GLY A 50 -22.62 7.82 6.77
CA GLY A 50 -23.48 8.25 5.66
C GLY A 50 -22.75 8.41 4.32
N PRO A 51 -23.52 8.54 3.22
CA PRO A 51 -22.98 8.45 1.85
C PRO A 51 -22.06 9.61 1.46
N PHE A 52 -22.28 10.81 2.02
CA PHE A 52 -21.48 11.99 1.69
C PHE A 52 -20.04 11.87 2.21
N LEU A 53 -19.85 11.52 3.49
CA LEU A 53 -18.51 11.39 4.07
C LEU A 53 -17.75 10.23 3.45
N LYS A 54 -18.44 9.14 3.10
CA LYS A 54 -17.85 8.04 2.34
C LYS A 54 -17.36 8.49 0.95
N MET A 55 -18.14 9.30 0.24
CA MET A 55 -17.74 9.85 -1.07
C MET A 55 -16.53 10.79 -0.93
N VAL A 56 -16.47 11.62 0.10
CA VAL A 56 -15.31 12.49 0.37
C VAL A 56 -14.09 11.66 0.74
N TRP A 57 -14.24 10.65 1.59
CA TRP A 57 -13.19 9.70 1.95
C TRP A 57 -12.61 9.02 0.71
N ASP A 58 -13.50 8.43 -0.11
CA ASP A 58 -13.12 7.78 -1.37
C ASP A 58 -12.41 8.78 -2.29
N GLY A 59 -12.84 10.04 -2.36
CA GLY A 59 -12.21 11.06 -3.19
C GLY A 59 -10.82 11.51 -2.71
N ILE A 60 -10.58 11.55 -1.40
CA ILE A 60 -9.28 11.96 -0.84
C ILE A 60 -8.24 10.84 -0.98
N PHE A 61 -8.66 9.60 -0.78
CA PHE A 61 -7.74 8.45 -0.70
C PHE A 61 -7.79 7.54 -1.93
N ALA A 62 -8.54 7.88 -2.98
CA ALA A 62 -8.64 7.05 -4.19
C ALA A 62 -7.28 6.71 -4.81
N ASP A 63 -6.42 7.72 -4.98
CA ASP A 63 -5.10 7.53 -5.59
C ASP A 63 -4.20 6.67 -4.70
N ASP A 64 -4.16 6.96 -3.40
CA ASP A 64 -3.38 6.19 -2.41
C ASP A 64 -3.85 4.73 -2.30
N ASP A 65 -5.18 4.48 -2.30
CA ASP A 65 -5.76 3.13 -2.22
C ASP A 65 -5.48 2.30 -3.47
N ASN A 66 -5.52 2.94 -4.65
CA ASN A 66 -5.15 2.31 -5.91
C ASN A 66 -3.65 2.00 -5.95
N ASP A 67 -2.79 2.97 -5.65
CA ASP A 67 -1.34 2.79 -5.62
C ASP A 67 -0.91 1.69 -4.64
N ALA A 68 -1.51 1.65 -3.45
CA ALA A 68 -1.27 0.59 -2.47
C ALA A 68 -1.73 -0.78 -2.97
N GLY A 69 -2.91 -0.86 -3.60
CA GLY A 69 -3.42 -2.09 -4.18
C GLY A 69 -2.55 -2.64 -5.30
N GLU A 70 -2.07 -1.77 -6.20
CA GLU A 70 -1.15 -2.15 -7.27
C GLU A 70 0.19 -2.63 -6.71
N ALA A 71 0.78 -1.89 -5.76
CA ALA A 71 2.04 -2.27 -5.13
C ALA A 71 1.96 -3.64 -4.43
N ILE A 72 0.89 -3.90 -3.66
CA ILE A 72 0.64 -5.21 -3.03
C ILE A 72 0.65 -6.32 -4.08
N ALA A 73 -0.12 -6.16 -5.15
CA ALA A 73 -0.23 -7.18 -6.20
C ALA A 73 1.10 -7.42 -6.94
N GLU A 74 1.89 -6.37 -7.18
CA GLU A 74 3.22 -6.51 -7.80
C GLU A 74 4.22 -7.21 -6.86
N ILE A 75 4.24 -6.84 -5.58
CA ILE A 75 5.14 -7.45 -4.58
C ILE A 75 4.80 -8.93 -4.39
N GLU A 76 3.51 -9.30 -4.32
CA GLU A 76 3.08 -10.69 -4.24
C GLU A 76 3.55 -11.50 -5.44
N LYS A 77 3.44 -10.95 -6.66
CA LYS A 77 3.95 -11.59 -7.87
C LYS A 77 5.47 -11.74 -7.84
N ALA A 78 6.20 -10.71 -7.41
CA ALA A 78 7.65 -10.74 -7.31
C ALA A 78 8.14 -11.78 -6.30
N LEU A 79 7.43 -11.94 -5.18
CA LEU A 79 7.70 -12.96 -4.16
C LEU A 79 7.32 -14.38 -4.63
N ALA A 80 6.25 -14.53 -5.42
CA ALA A 80 5.82 -15.83 -5.95
C ALA A 80 6.67 -16.35 -7.13
N ALA A 81 7.33 -15.43 -7.86
CA ALA A 81 8.22 -15.77 -8.97
C ALA A 81 9.61 -16.26 -8.51
N ARG A 82 9.89 -16.24 -7.21
CA ARG A 82 11.15 -16.65 -6.58
C ARG A 82 10.98 -17.93 -5.78
#